data_AF-A0A2V8FKV9-F1
#
_entry.id   AF-A0A2V8FKV9-F1
#
_cell.length_a   1.000
_cell.length_b   1.000
_cell.length_c   1.000
_cell.angle_alpha   90.00
_cell.angle_beta   90.00
_cell.angle_gamma   90.00
#
_symmetry.space_group_name_H-M   'P 1'
#
loop_
_entity.id
_entity.type
_entity.pdbx_description
1 polymer ?
#
loop_
_entity_poly.entity_id
_entity_poly.type
_entity_poly.pdbx_seq_one_letter_code
_entity_poly.pdbx_strand_id
1 'polypeptide(L)'
;MSWIAVAIGGALGSVARHAVNLELGHRFERSVPYATLVVNIVGCLVIGLLAGLVAGGRLRLSTTMRTFLFVGVLGGFTTFSSFGLDTFTLGHGGNHQAAMWNIVGQVGLGVGGVWLGFYLAL
;
A
#
# COMPACT_ATOMS: atom_id res chain seq x y z
N MET A 1 -17.72 -7.20 -14.51
CA MET A 1 -16.98 -7.01 -13.24
C MET A 1 -17.09 -8.30 -12.45
N SER A 2 -15.97 -8.99 -12.19
CA SER A 2 -15.99 -10.25 -11.42
C SER A 2 -15.79 -9.92 -9.95
N TRP A 3 -16.89 -9.85 -9.19
CA TRP A 3 -16.87 -9.62 -7.74
C TRP A 3 -16.05 -10.68 -7.00
N ILE A 4 -16.07 -11.92 -7.49
CA ILE A 4 -15.27 -13.02 -6.96
C ILE A 4 -13.77 -12.72 -7.06
N ALA A 5 -13.32 -12.16 -8.19
CA ALA A 5 -11.92 -11.78 -8.36
C ALA A 5 -11.51 -10.68 -7.37
N VAL A 6 -12.38 -9.69 -7.12
CA VAL A 6 -12.14 -8.66 -6.09
C VAL A 6 -12.05 -9.29 -4.70
N ALA A 7 -12.99 -10.18 -4.36
CA ALA A 7 -13.06 -10.81 -3.04
C ALA A 7 -11.82 -11.67 -2.75
N ILE A 8 -11.41 -12.52 -3.70
CA ILE A 8 -10.21 -13.36 -3.55
C ILE A 8 -8.96 -12.49 -3.47
N GLY A 9 -8.81 -11.51 -4.38
CA GLY A 9 -7.67 -10.60 -4.35
C GLY A 9 -7.60 -9.82 -3.04
N GLY A 10 -8.73 -9.28 -2.57
CA GLY A 10 -8.83 -8.53 -1.32
C GLY A 10 -8.51 -9.38 -0.09
N ALA A 11 -8.96 -10.64 -0.06
CA ALA A 11 -8.58 -11.59 1.00
C ALA A 11 -7.07 -11.81 1.01
N LEU A 12 -6.46 -12.08 -0.15
CA LEU A 12 -5.00 -12.27 -0.25
C LEU A 12 -4.24 -11.01 0.18
N GLY A 13 -4.63 -9.84 -0.31
CA GLY A 13 -3.99 -8.57 0.02
C GLY A 13 -4.08 -8.24 1.50
N SER A 14 -5.27 -8.37 2.10
CA SER A 14 -5.48 -8.06 3.52
C SER A 14 -4.77 -9.04 4.46
N VAL A 15 -4.75 -10.33 4.12
CA VAL A 15 -3.97 -11.34 4.86
C VAL A 15 -2.47 -11.05 4.77
N ALA A 16 -1.95 -10.73 3.58
CA ALA A 16 -0.54 -10.36 3.40
C ALA A 16 -0.17 -9.11 4.21
N ARG A 17 -1.01 -8.06 4.19
CA ARG A 17 -0.83 -6.87 5.04
C ARG A 17 -0.83 -7.23 6.51
N HIS A 18 -1.75 -8.10 6.95
CA HIS A 18 -1.81 -8.54 8.34
C HIS A 18 -0.54 -9.28 8.76
N ALA A 19 -0.01 -10.16 7.92
CA ALA A 19 1.25 -10.86 8.17
C ALA A 19 2.44 -9.88 8.30
N VAL A 20 2.53 -8.88 7.43
CA VAL A 20 3.56 -7.82 7.53
C VAL A 20 3.42 -7.04 8.83
N ASN A 21 2.19 -6.71 9.24
CA ASN A 21 1.93 -6.01 10.49
C ASN A 21 2.34 -6.82 11.72
N LEU A 22 2.13 -8.13 11.72
CA LEU A 22 2.59 -9.01 12.80
C LEU A 22 4.11 -9.04 12.86
N GLU A 23 4.78 -9.32 11.74
CA GLU A 23 6.23 -9.46 11.69
C GLU A 23 6.96 -8.17 12.10
N LEU A 24 6.51 -7.01 11.59
CA LEU A 24 7.12 -5.73 11.93
C LEU A 24 6.71 -5.23 13.32
N GLY A 25 5.50 -5.56 13.77
CA GLY A 25 5.03 -5.24 15.13
C GLY A 25 5.81 -5.94 16.23
N HIS A 26 6.46 -7.08 15.93
CA HIS A 26 7.38 -7.75 16.86
C HIS A 26 8.78 -7.12 16.90
N ARG A 27 9.20 -6.42 15.84
CA ARG A 27 10.58 -5.93 15.66
C ARG A 27 10.77 -4.47 16.03
N PHE A 28 9.73 -3.65 15.95
CA PHE A 28 9.80 -2.20 16.19
C PHE A 28 8.90 -1.77 17.34
N GLU A 29 9.35 -0.78 18.11
CA GLU A 29 8.53 -0.18 19.17
C GLU A 29 7.24 0.44 18.59
N ARG A 30 6.14 0.34 19.35
CA ARG A 30 4.80 0.84 18.97
C ARG A 30 4.72 2.35 18.70
N SER A 31 5.80 3.09 18.90
CA SER A 31 5.83 4.55 18.79
C SER A 31 5.78 5.06 17.35
N VAL A 32 6.09 4.23 16.34
CA VAL A 32 6.09 4.65 14.93
C VAL A 32 5.39 3.60 14.05
N PRO A 33 4.46 3.99 13.17
CA PRO A 33 3.66 3.07 12.35
C PRO A 33 4.42 2.53 11.13
N TYR A 34 5.59 1.92 11.35
CA TYR A 34 6.46 1.40 10.29
C TYR A 34 5.77 0.37 9.39
N ALA A 35 4.93 -0.50 9.97
CA ALA A 35 4.29 -1.55 9.19
C ALA A 35 3.30 -0.98 8.16
N THR A 36 2.46 -0.02 8.59
CA THR A 36 1.53 0.70 7.70
C THR A 36 2.27 1.46 6.60
N LEU A 37 3.40 2.10 6.94
CA LEU A 37 4.25 2.79 5.97
C LEU A 37 4.80 1.83 4.91
N VAL A 38 5.34 0.69 5.33
CA VAL A 38 5.93 -0.31 4.43
C VAL A 38 4.89 -0.87 3.46
N VAL A 39 3.74 -1.33 3.94
CA VAL A 39 2.72 -1.91 3.06
C VAL A 39 2.19 -0.90 2.04
N ASN A 40 2.02 0.36 2.45
CA ASN A 40 1.56 1.41 1.55
C ASN A 40 2.61 1.77 0.49
N ILE A 41 3.88 1.98 0.88
CA ILE A 41 4.95 2.32 -0.08
C ILE A 41 5.19 1.17 -1.05
N VAL A 42 5.26 -0.06 -0.57
CA VAL A 42 5.43 -1.25 -1.42
C VAL A 42 4.24 -1.38 -2.38
N GLY A 43 3.02 -1.21 -1.89
CA GLY A 43 1.82 -1.24 -2.73
C GLY A 43 1.83 -0.13 -3.80
N CYS A 44 2.25 1.08 -3.44
CA CYS A 44 2.44 2.20 -4.36
C CYS A 44 3.50 1.91 -5.43
N LEU A 45 4.64 1.33 -5.05
CA LEU A 45 5.67 0.92 -6.01
C LEU A 45 5.16 -0.14 -6.99
N VAL A 46 4.49 -1.17 -6.46
CA VAL A 46 3.94 -2.29 -7.27
C VAL A 46 2.84 -1.81 -8.20
N ILE A 47 1.91 -0.95 -7.76
CA ILE A 47 0.86 -0.43 -8.66
C ILE A 47 1.46 0.43 -9.78
N GLY A 48 2.53 1.19 -9.48
CA GLY A 48 3.32 1.92 -10.46
C GLY A 48 3.93 1.00 -11.51
N LEU A 49 4.66 -0.04 -11.08
CA LEU A 49 5.27 -1.05 -11.96
C LEU A 49 4.23 -1.71 -12.87
N LEU A 50 3.11 -2.16 -12.30
CA LEU A 50 2.04 -2.80 -13.08
C LEU A 50 1.43 -1.82 -14.10
N ALA A 51 1.21 -0.56 -13.71
CA ALA A 51 0.70 0.45 -14.62
C ALA A 51 1.69 0.76 -15.76
N GLY A 52 2.99 0.86 -15.47
CA GLY A 52 4.03 1.09 -16.47
C GLY A 52 4.16 -0.08 -17.45
N LEU A 53 4.16 -1.32 -16.96
CA LEU A 53 4.21 -2.53 -17.80
C LEU A 53 3.01 -2.64 -18.75
N VAL A 54 1.82 -2.27 -18.27
CA VAL A 54 0.60 -2.23 -19.09
C VAL A 54 0.68 -1.11 -20.11
N ALA A 55 1.11 0.09 -19.71
CA ALA A 55 1.25 1.24 -20.60
C ALA A 55 2.29 1.02 -21.71
N GLY A 56 3.42 0.40 -21.38
CA GLY A 56 4.47 0.03 -22.34
C GLY A 56 4.15 -1.20 -23.20
N GLY A 57 2.97 -1.81 -23.04
CA GLY A 57 2.53 -2.98 -23.82
C GLY A 57 3.27 -4.29 -23.49
N ARG A 58 4.16 -4.29 -22.50
CA ARG A 58 4.93 -5.46 -22.03
C ARG A 58 4.06 -6.43 -21.21
N LEU A 59 2.96 -5.95 -20.65
CA LEU A 59 1.99 -6.76 -19.90
C LEU A 59 0.58 -6.52 -20.43
N ARG A 60 -0.09 -7.60 -20.87
CA ARG A 60 -1.51 -7.56 -21.27
C ARG A 60 -2.35 -8.25 -20.20
N LEU A 61 -3.18 -7.48 -19.51
CA LEU A 61 -4.09 -8.01 -18.50
C LEU A 61 -5.52 -8.08 -19.03
N SER A 62 -6.19 -9.21 -18.81
CA SER A 62 -7.63 -9.27 -18.99
C SER A 62 -8.32 -8.35 -17.98
N THR A 63 -9.57 -7.95 -18.28
CA THR A 63 -10.37 -7.13 -17.36
C THR A 63 -10.45 -7.76 -15.97
N THR A 64 -10.64 -9.08 -15.88
CA THR A 64 -10.69 -9.82 -14.61
C THR A 64 -9.38 -9.74 -13.85
N MET A 65 -8.23 -9.93 -14.51
CA MET A 65 -6.93 -9.87 -13.86
C MET A 65 -6.60 -8.45 -13.39
N ARG A 66 -6.99 -7.43 -14.17
CA ARG A 66 -6.83 -6.03 -13.75
C ARG A 66 -7.64 -5.73 -12.48
N THR A 67 -8.89 -6.19 -12.40
CA THR A 67 -9.70 -6.00 -11.18
C THR A 67 -9.14 -6.81 -10.01
N PHE A 68 -8.70 -8.06 -10.23
CA PHE A 68 -8.06 -8.90 -9.20
C PHE A 68 -6.83 -8.22 -8.59
N LEU A 69 -5.90 -7.73 -9.42
CA LEU A 69 -4.63 -7.15 -8.95
C LEU A 69 -4.80 -5.74 -8.38
N PHE A 70 -5.41 -4.83 -9.14
CA PHE A 70 -5.44 -3.41 -8.78
C PHE A 70 -6.47 -3.12 -7.68
N VAL A 71 -7.66 -3.72 -7.76
CA VAL A 71 -8.74 -3.46 -6.80
C VAL A 71 -8.68 -4.46 -5.65
N GLY A 72 -8.49 -5.75 -5.96
CA GLY A 72 -8.41 -6.82 -4.96
C GLY A 72 -7.11 -6.77 -4.17
N VAL A 73 -6.03 -7.31 -4.74
CA VAL A 73 -4.75 -7.54 -4.05
C VAL A 73 -4.17 -6.24 -3.51
N LEU A 74 -3.95 -5.25 -4.37
CA LEU A 74 -3.33 -3.98 -3.95
C LEU A 74 -4.25 -3.15 -3.07
N GLY A 75 -5.56 -3.17 -3.33
CA GLY A 75 -6.55 -2.50 -2.47
C GLY A 75 -6.66 -3.13 -1.08
N GLY A 76 -6.53 -4.45 -0.95
CA GLY A 76 -6.51 -5.13 0.35
C GLY A 76 -5.15 -5.02 1.08
N PHE A 77 -4.06 -4.98 0.32
CA PHE A 77 -2.69 -4.91 0.83
C PHE A 77 -2.33 -3.53 1.37
N THR A 78 -2.86 -2.47 0.77
CA THR A 78 -2.64 -1.09 1.24
C THR A 78 -3.79 -0.63 2.14
N THR A 79 -3.57 0.43 2.92
CA THR A 79 -4.62 0.96 3.80
C THR A 79 -4.42 2.45 4.12
N PHE A 80 -5.44 3.24 3.78
CA PHE A 80 -5.51 4.64 4.19
C PHE A 80 -6.09 4.80 5.60
N SER A 81 -7.01 3.91 6.02
CA SER A 81 -7.65 4.00 7.32
C SER A 81 -6.69 3.73 8.48
N SER A 82 -5.81 2.72 8.37
CA SER A 82 -4.77 2.50 9.39
C SER A 82 -3.79 3.67 9.43
N PHE A 83 -3.38 4.21 8.29
CA PHE A 83 -2.53 5.40 8.23
C PHE A 83 -3.16 6.60 8.96
N GLY A 84 -4.45 6.84 8.74
CA GLY A 84 -5.19 7.91 9.41
C GLY A 84 -5.29 7.70 10.92
N LEU A 85 -5.57 6.47 11.35
CA LEU A 85 -5.63 6.12 12.77
C LEU A 85 -4.26 6.29 13.44
N ASP A 86 -3.19 5.79 12.82
CA ASP A 86 -1.81 5.93 13.32
C ASP A 86 -1.43 7.41 13.48
N THR A 87 -1.77 8.24 12.49
CA THR A 87 -1.53 9.69 12.51
C THR A 87 -2.32 10.37 13.63
N PHE A 88 -3.60 10.01 13.78
CA PHE A 88 -4.44 10.53 14.85
C PHE A 88 -3.90 10.15 16.23
N THR A 89 -3.52 8.89 16.43
CA THR A 89 -2.97 8.39 17.69
C THR A 89 -1.68 9.12 18.06
N LEU A 90 -0.77 9.37 17.11
CA LEU A 90 0.45 10.14 17.35
C LEU A 90 0.14 11.58 17.75
N GLY A 91 -0.75 12.25 17.03
CA GLY A 91 -1.13 13.63 17.30
C GLY A 91 -1.87 13.77 18.64
N HIS A 92 -2.80 12.85 18.93
CA HIS A 92 -3.56 12.84 20.18
C HIS A 92 -2.68 12.50 21.40
N GLY A 93 -1.66 11.67 21.21
CA GLY A 93 -0.63 11.38 22.22
C GLY A 93 0.39 12.51 22.44
N GLY A 94 0.20 13.69 21.83
CA GLY A 94 1.08 14.86 21.95
C GLY A 94 2.31 14.85 21.05
N ASN A 95 2.53 13.77 20.28
CA ASN A 95 3.66 13.67 19.35
C ASN A 95 3.29 14.20 17.95
N HIS A 96 3.01 15.51 17.88
CA HIS A 96 2.62 16.18 16.63
C HIS A 96 3.70 16.11 15.54
N GLN A 97 4.98 16.08 15.94
CA GLN A 97 6.08 15.97 14.99
C GLN A 97 6.08 14.61 14.29
N ALA A 98 5.92 13.50 15.02
CA ALA A 98 5.83 12.18 14.41
C ALA A 98 4.57 12.03 13.54
N ALA A 99 3.44 12.61 13.95
CA ALA A 99 2.22 12.63 13.14
C ALA A 99 2.45 13.34 11.79
N MET A 100 3.13 14.50 11.81
CA MET A 100 3.47 15.22 10.58
C MET A 100 4.42 14.42 9.69
N TRP A 101 5.44 13.78 10.28
CA TRP A 101 6.35 12.91 9.52
C TRP A 101 5.64 11.71 8.90
N ASN A 102 4.67 11.11 9.59
CA ASN A 102 3.88 10.03 9.03
C ASN A 102 3.08 10.50 7.81
N ILE A 103 2.44 11.67 7.87
CA ILE A 103 1.71 12.25 6.73
C ILE A 103 2.63 12.50 5.55
N VAL A 104 3.70 13.27 5.77
CA VAL A 104 4.63 13.67 4.70
C VAL A 104 5.34 12.45 4.11
N GLY A 105 5.76 11.50 4.96
CA GLY A 105 6.39 10.26 4.55
C GLY A 105 5.46 9.39 3.71
N GLN A 106 4.23 9.14 4.16
CA GLN A 106 3.27 8.31 3.43
C GLN A 106 2.90 8.93 2.07
N VAL A 107 2.61 10.23 2.04
CA VAL A 107 2.23 10.90 0.79
C VAL A 107 3.42 11.03 -0.15
N GLY A 108 4.56 11.52 0.35
CA GLY A 108 5.76 11.76 -0.46
C GLY A 108 6.35 10.46 -1.01
N LEU A 109 6.58 9.46 -0.15
CA LEU A 109 7.14 8.18 -0.56
C LEU A 109 6.12 7.32 -1.31
N GLY A 110 4.84 7.41 -0.99
CA GLY A 110 3.78 6.72 -1.71
C GLY A 110 3.67 7.23 -3.15
N VAL A 111 3.47 8.54 -3.34
CA VAL A 111 3.41 9.13 -4.69
C VAL A 111 4.73 8.92 -5.43
N GLY A 112 5.87 9.18 -4.79
CA GLY A 112 7.18 8.92 -5.37
C GLY A 112 7.38 7.45 -5.78
N GLY A 113 6.89 6.51 -4.98
CA GLY A 113 6.92 5.08 -5.27
C GLY A 113 6.11 4.72 -6.52
N VAL A 114 4.90 5.28 -6.69
CA VAL A 114 4.11 5.07 -7.91
C VAL A 114 4.86 5.54 -9.15
N TRP A 115 5.43 6.75 -9.10
CA TRP A 115 6.17 7.33 -10.22
C TRP A 115 7.41 6.49 -10.54
N LEU A 116 8.21 6.19 -9.52
CA LEU A 116 9.40 5.35 -9.65
C LEU A 116 9.05 4.00 -10.29
N GLY A 117 8.03 3.32 -9.76
CA GLY A 117 7.59 2.03 -10.29
C GLY A 117 7.15 2.13 -11.74
N PHE A 118 6.38 3.16 -12.10
CA PHE A 118 5.93 3.36 -13.47
C PHE A 118 7.10 3.53 -14.44
N TYR A 119 8.06 4.40 -14.13
CA TYR A 119 9.20 4.67 -15.02
C TYR A 119 10.21 3.51 -15.09
N LEU A 120 10.37 2.73 -14.01
CA LEU A 120 11.19 1.51 -14.04
C LEU A 120 10.62 0.43 -14.97
N ALA A 121 9.32 0.47 -15.24
CA ALA A 121 8.63 -0.53 -16.06
C ALA A 121 8.52 -0.19 -17.55
N LEU A 122 8.79 1.06 -17.94
CA LEU A 122 8.81 1.51 -19.34
C LEU A 122 9.97 0.91 -20.14
#